data_AF-A0A534UEE5-F1
#
_entry.id   AF-A0A534UEE5-F1
#
_cell.length_a   1.000
_cell.length_b   1.000
_cell.length_c   1.000
_cell.angle_alpha   90.00
_cell.angle_beta   90.00
_cell.angle_gamma   90.00
#
_symmetry.space_group_name_H-M   'P 1'
#
loop_
_entity.id
_entity.type
_entity.pdbx_description
1 polymer ?
#
loop_
_entity_poly.entity_id
_entity_poly.type
_entity_poly.pdbx_seq_one_letter_code
_entity_poly.pdbx_strand_id
1 'polypeptide(L)'
;MTYALTIAFVIFYAAITSPAERTWPGAAPDCWVDARLFHSREMLDIWKDRTLIRRVRDTKLKAGIYSPNNGYYFTLEGGRPTGSVTIYAEKDYLLRIEFSELFGLADVKWVNEKLIFMRPWWGRILGTDLIYDVETEKIIYAETVTDGYLAFQQFRESCPALGCECIKKK
;
A
#
# COMPACT_ATOMS: atom_id res chain seq x y z
N MET A 1 31.81 -69.77 2.47
CA MET A 1 30.70 -68.85 2.78
C MET A 1 31.20 -67.88 3.85
N THR A 2 31.49 -66.65 3.48
CA THR A 2 31.82 -65.59 4.43
C THR A 2 31.39 -64.27 3.80
N TYR A 3 30.46 -63.61 4.48
CA TYR A 3 29.65 -62.49 4.00
C TYR A 3 30.45 -61.20 3.99
N ALA A 4 30.42 -60.46 2.87
CA ALA A 4 30.93 -59.10 2.80
C ALA A 4 29.90 -58.14 3.41
N LEU A 5 30.30 -57.42 4.46
CA LEU A 5 29.52 -56.38 5.13
C LEU A 5 29.73 -55.06 4.38
N THR A 6 28.72 -54.58 3.65
CA THR A 6 28.71 -53.23 3.07
C THR A 6 28.16 -52.22 4.08
N ILE A 7 29.02 -51.32 4.55
CA ILE A 7 28.62 -50.20 5.40
C ILE A 7 28.11 -49.08 4.51
N ALA A 8 26.81 -48.77 4.61
CA ALA A 8 26.20 -47.63 3.94
C ALA A 8 26.41 -46.36 4.76
N PHE A 9 27.17 -45.40 4.22
CA PHE A 9 27.31 -44.06 4.80
C PHE A 9 26.05 -43.25 4.48
N VAL A 10 25.24 -42.96 5.50
CA VAL A 10 24.11 -42.02 5.38
C VAL A 10 24.67 -40.61 5.52
N ILE A 11 24.71 -39.86 4.42
CA ILE A 11 25.08 -38.44 4.41
C ILE A 11 23.84 -37.65 4.85
N PHE A 12 23.86 -37.15 6.09
CA PHE A 12 22.90 -36.14 6.53
C PHE A 12 23.28 -34.79 5.89
N TYR A 13 22.49 -34.37 4.90
CA TYR A 13 22.51 -32.98 4.44
C TYR A 13 21.90 -32.11 5.55
N ALA A 14 22.73 -31.40 6.30
CA ALA A 14 22.27 -30.28 7.10
C ALA A 14 21.78 -29.19 6.13
N ALA A 15 20.47 -28.92 6.12
CA ALA A 15 19.93 -27.78 5.42
C ALA A 15 20.50 -26.51 6.07
N ILE A 16 21.45 -25.87 5.39
CA ILE A 16 21.92 -24.54 5.75
C ILE A 16 20.72 -23.61 5.49
N THR A 17 19.99 -23.28 6.54
CA THR A 17 18.96 -22.23 6.48
C THR A 17 19.70 -20.91 6.40
N SER A 18 19.87 -20.39 5.20
CA SER A 18 20.20 -18.97 5.03
C SER A 18 19.07 -18.18 5.70
N PRO A 19 19.36 -17.26 6.64
CA PRO A 19 18.34 -16.37 7.15
C PRO A 19 17.75 -15.64 5.94
N ALA A 20 16.44 -15.75 5.76
CA ALA A 20 15.74 -15.03 4.70
C ALA A 20 16.24 -13.59 4.71
N GLU A 21 16.82 -13.14 3.60
CA GLU A 21 17.40 -11.82 3.49
C GLU A 21 16.27 -10.81 3.76
N ARG A 22 16.26 -10.23 4.97
CA ARG A 22 15.17 -9.39 5.45
C ARG A 22 15.32 -8.00 4.86
N THR A 23 15.05 -7.85 3.58
CA THR A 23 15.20 -6.57 2.88
C THR A 23 14.02 -5.64 3.19
N TRP A 24 13.96 -5.16 4.43
CA TRP A 24 13.08 -4.04 4.80
C TRP A 24 13.69 -2.73 4.28
N PRO A 25 12.87 -1.73 3.90
CA PRO A 25 13.38 -0.40 3.61
C PRO A 25 13.93 0.24 4.90
N GLY A 26 15.26 0.24 5.03
CA GLY A 26 15.98 0.71 6.21
C GLY A 26 16.05 -0.34 7.31
N ALA A 27 15.85 0.08 8.56
CA ALA A 27 15.95 -0.79 9.72
C ALA A 27 14.84 -1.87 9.74
N ALA A 28 15.13 -3.04 10.31
CA ALA A 28 14.16 -4.11 10.51
C ALA A 28 13.08 -3.74 11.55
N PRO A 29 11.89 -4.38 11.51
CA PRO A 29 10.77 -4.03 12.40
C PRO A 29 11.06 -4.14 13.90
N ASP A 30 11.96 -5.01 14.34
CA ASP A 30 12.39 -5.06 15.75
C ASP A 30 13.15 -3.82 16.22
N CYS A 31 13.69 -3.04 15.28
CA CYS A 31 14.37 -1.79 15.55
C CYS A 31 13.45 -0.57 15.51
N TRP A 32 12.16 -0.74 15.17
CA TRP A 32 11.23 0.38 15.11
C TRP A 32 10.73 0.78 16.50
N VAL A 33 10.50 2.09 16.68
CA VAL A 33 9.87 2.61 17.91
C VAL A 33 8.36 2.39 17.87
N ASP A 34 7.76 2.48 16.69
CA ASP A 34 6.34 2.24 16.44
C ASP A 34 6.12 1.62 15.06
N ALA A 35 4.94 1.06 14.83
CA ALA A 35 4.47 0.66 13.51
C ALA A 35 4.48 1.86 12.56
N ARG A 36 4.77 1.60 11.29
CA ARG A 36 4.84 2.64 10.27
C ARG A 36 4.36 2.11 8.92
N LEU A 37 3.84 3.02 8.11
CA LEU A 37 3.73 2.80 6.68
C LEU A 37 5.12 2.96 6.06
N PHE A 38 5.43 2.15 5.06
CA PHE A 38 6.66 2.29 4.31
C PHE A 38 6.41 2.07 2.84
N HIS A 39 7.19 2.76 2.01
CA HIS A 39 7.14 2.59 0.57
C HIS A 39 8.16 1.54 0.13
N SER A 40 7.72 0.63 -0.74
CA SER A 40 8.60 -0.38 -1.33
C SER A 40 9.25 0.15 -2.60
N ARG A 41 10.52 -0.20 -2.82
CA ARG A 41 11.22 0.12 -4.09
C ARG A 41 10.55 -0.55 -5.30
N GLU A 42 9.92 -1.70 -5.07
CA GLU A 42 9.14 -2.35 -6.11
C GLU A 42 7.81 -1.62 -6.27
N MET A 43 7.65 -0.99 -7.43
CA MET A 43 6.42 -0.32 -7.83
C MET A 43 5.44 -1.38 -8.34
N LEU A 44 4.44 -1.68 -7.52
CA LEU A 44 3.32 -2.51 -7.94
C LEU A 44 2.29 -1.62 -8.64
N ASP A 45 2.19 -1.78 -9.96
CA ASP A 45 1.28 -1.05 -10.83
C ASP A 45 -0.19 -1.50 -10.73
N ILE A 46 -0.55 -2.22 -9.66
CA ILE A 46 -1.89 -2.75 -9.40
C ILE A 46 -3.00 -1.70 -9.50
N TRP A 47 -2.67 -0.44 -9.20
CA TRP A 47 -3.62 0.67 -9.29
C TRP A 47 -4.06 0.93 -10.73
N LYS A 48 -3.22 0.67 -11.74
CA LYS A 48 -3.53 0.97 -13.15
C LYS A 48 -4.71 0.13 -13.66
N ASP A 49 -4.76 -1.14 -13.26
CA ASP A 49 -5.81 -2.06 -13.70
C ASP A 49 -7.12 -1.88 -12.90
N ARG A 50 -7.04 -1.25 -11.73
CA ARG A 50 -8.14 -1.10 -10.78
C ARG A 50 -8.66 0.33 -10.65
N THR A 51 -8.09 1.26 -11.41
CA THR A 51 -8.45 2.67 -11.40
C THR A 51 -8.88 3.09 -12.79
N LEU A 52 -10.03 3.72 -12.88
CA LEU A 52 -10.59 4.20 -14.13
C LEU A 52 -10.95 5.68 -14.00
N ILE A 53 -10.41 6.51 -14.90
CA ILE A 53 -10.64 7.95 -14.91
C ILE A 53 -11.53 8.28 -16.10
N ARG A 54 -12.68 8.91 -15.82
CA ARG A 54 -13.68 9.23 -16.84
C ARG A 54 -14.16 10.67 -16.70
N ARG A 55 -14.49 11.26 -17.84
CA ARG A 55 -15.26 12.51 -17.90
C ARG A 55 -16.74 12.16 -17.91
N VAL A 56 -17.52 12.76 -17.02
CA VAL A 56 -18.94 12.50 -16.86
C VAL A 56 -19.71 13.80 -17.05
N ARG A 57 -20.78 13.76 -17.84
CA ARG A 57 -21.75 14.86 -17.88
C ARG A 57 -22.81 14.59 -16.83
N ASP A 58 -22.66 15.24 -15.69
CA ASP A 58 -23.68 15.27 -14.64
C ASP A 58 -23.87 16.74 -14.23
N THR A 59 -25.12 17.13 -14.02
CA THR A 59 -25.51 18.49 -13.64
C THR A 59 -25.85 18.59 -12.17
N LYS A 60 -25.87 17.45 -11.44
CA LYS A 60 -26.24 17.42 -10.04
C LYS A 60 -25.06 17.79 -9.15
N LEU A 61 -25.02 19.05 -8.72
CA LEU A 61 -24.11 19.48 -7.67
C LEU A 61 -24.43 18.75 -6.35
N LYS A 62 -23.40 18.21 -5.73
CA LYS A 62 -23.44 17.59 -4.39
C LYS A 62 -22.51 18.36 -3.48
N ALA A 63 -22.87 18.48 -2.20
CA ALA A 63 -21.94 19.02 -1.21
C ALA A 63 -20.69 18.14 -1.14
N GLY A 64 -19.52 18.78 -1.08
CA GLY A 64 -18.23 18.09 -1.14
C GLY A 64 -17.14 18.77 -0.32
N ILE A 65 -15.94 18.24 -0.46
CA ILE A 65 -14.75 18.72 0.22
C ILE A 65 -14.06 19.72 -0.72
N TYR A 66 -14.10 20.99 -0.32
CA TYR A 66 -13.56 22.11 -1.10
C TYR A 66 -12.03 22.17 -1.06
N SER A 67 -11.46 22.61 -2.17
CA SER A 67 -10.06 23.00 -2.27
C SER A 67 -9.79 24.23 -1.38
N PRO A 68 -8.54 24.49 -0.96
CA PRO A 68 -8.21 25.63 -0.11
C PRO A 68 -8.69 27.00 -0.63
N ASN A 69 -8.72 27.19 -1.95
CA ASN A 69 -9.20 28.43 -2.59
C ASN A 69 -10.71 28.44 -2.89
N ASN A 70 -11.44 27.38 -2.52
CA ASN A 70 -12.87 27.14 -2.80
C ASN A 70 -13.26 27.12 -4.29
N GLY A 71 -12.29 27.07 -5.22
CA GLY A 71 -12.57 26.99 -6.65
C GLY A 71 -13.08 25.61 -7.06
N TYR A 72 -12.58 24.55 -6.42
CA TYR A 72 -12.90 23.17 -6.75
C TYR A 72 -13.42 22.43 -5.52
N TYR A 73 -14.10 21.31 -5.75
CA TYR A 73 -14.42 20.38 -4.69
C TYR A 73 -14.51 18.96 -5.23
N PHE A 74 -14.41 17.98 -4.34
CA PHE A 74 -14.69 16.60 -4.69
C PHE A 74 -15.72 15.98 -3.75
N THR A 75 -16.39 14.93 -4.23
CA THR A 75 -17.26 14.07 -3.42
C THR A 75 -16.75 12.65 -3.44
N LEU A 76 -16.91 11.96 -2.31
CA LEU A 76 -16.58 10.54 -2.15
C LEU A 76 -17.86 9.71 -2.14
N GLU A 77 -17.85 8.61 -2.86
CA GLU A 77 -18.91 7.60 -2.83
C GLU A 77 -18.29 6.22 -2.65
N GLY A 78 -18.88 5.40 -1.78
CA GLY A 78 -18.39 4.05 -1.50
C GLY A 78 -17.11 4.03 -0.66
N GLY A 79 -16.24 3.08 -0.94
CA GLY A 79 -14.97 2.88 -0.24
C GLY A 79 -14.56 1.41 -0.08
N ARG A 80 -15.50 0.47 -0.27
CA ARG A 80 -15.25 -0.97 -0.34
C ARG A 80 -16.49 -1.70 -0.92
N PRO A 81 -16.34 -2.67 -1.85
CA PRO A 81 -15.13 -2.99 -2.62
C PRO A 81 -14.91 -2.02 -3.79
N THR A 82 -15.85 -1.10 -4.01
CA THR A 82 -15.74 -0.04 -5.01
C THR A 82 -15.82 1.31 -4.33
N GLY A 83 -15.17 2.29 -4.93
CA GLY A 83 -15.18 3.67 -4.44
C GLY A 83 -15.01 4.62 -5.62
N SER A 84 -15.48 5.85 -5.48
CA SER A 84 -15.23 6.87 -6.49
C SER A 84 -15.03 8.25 -5.90
N VAL A 85 -14.16 9.01 -6.57
CA VAL A 85 -13.90 10.41 -6.31
C VAL A 85 -14.41 11.19 -7.51
N THR A 86 -15.46 11.99 -7.31
CA THR A 86 -16.01 12.86 -8.36
C THR A 86 -15.57 14.28 -8.07
N ILE A 87 -14.91 14.91 -9.05
CA ILE A 87 -14.24 16.19 -8.92
C ILE A 87 -14.96 17.21 -9.80
N TYR A 88 -15.21 18.38 -9.22
CA TYR A 88 -15.86 19.53 -9.83
C TYR A 88 -14.79 20.62 -9.96
N ALA A 89 -14.35 20.87 -11.19
CA ALA A 89 -13.19 21.72 -11.49
C ALA A 89 -13.50 22.83 -12.51
N GLU A 90 -14.65 23.51 -12.38
CA GLU A 90 -15.10 24.60 -13.28
C GLU A 90 -15.08 24.28 -14.79
N LYS A 91 -15.19 22.99 -15.13
CA LYS A 91 -15.24 22.46 -16.51
C LYS A 91 -16.69 22.16 -16.91
N ASP A 92 -16.92 21.96 -18.21
CA ASP A 92 -18.21 21.53 -18.77
C ASP A 92 -18.53 20.04 -18.52
N TYR A 93 -17.64 19.33 -17.82
CA TYR A 93 -17.79 17.96 -17.35
C TYR A 93 -17.21 17.80 -15.94
N LEU A 94 -17.61 16.73 -15.29
CA LEU A 94 -17.03 16.26 -14.05
C LEU A 94 -15.94 15.23 -14.35
N LEU A 95 -14.92 15.17 -13.49
CA LEU A 95 -13.93 14.09 -13.52
C LEU A 95 -14.32 13.06 -12.47
N ARG A 96 -14.50 11.81 -12.88
CA ARG A 96 -14.79 10.70 -11.98
C ARG A 96 -13.64 9.71 -12.02
N ILE A 97 -13.03 9.51 -10.86
CA ILE A 97 -12.03 8.48 -10.62
C ILE A 97 -12.76 7.33 -9.93
N GLU A 98 -12.78 6.17 -10.56
CA GLU A 98 -13.44 4.97 -10.08
C GLU A 98 -12.38 3.95 -9.67
N PHE A 99 -12.56 3.37 -8.50
CA PHE A 99 -11.70 2.33 -7.94
C PHE A 99 -12.49 1.03 -7.80
N SER A 100 -11.88 -0.07 -8.21
CA SER A 100 -12.40 -1.43 -8.05
C SER A 100 -11.49 -2.27 -7.15
N GLU A 101 -12.05 -3.35 -6.60
CA GLU A 101 -11.32 -4.30 -5.76
C GLU A 101 -10.57 -3.65 -4.58
N LEU A 102 -11.19 -2.63 -4.00
CA LEU A 102 -10.70 -1.98 -2.80
C LEU A 102 -10.90 -2.85 -1.58
N PHE A 103 -9.87 -2.94 -0.75
CA PHE A 103 -10.03 -3.21 0.67
C PHE A 103 -10.54 -1.98 1.42
N GLY A 104 -10.13 -0.77 0.99
CA GLY A 104 -10.57 0.50 1.55
C GLY A 104 -10.08 1.69 0.73
N LEU A 105 -10.85 2.77 0.62
CA LEU A 105 -10.37 4.07 0.13
C LEU A 105 -10.14 4.99 1.32
N ALA A 106 -8.87 5.33 1.59
CA ALA A 106 -8.48 6.13 2.73
C ALA A 106 -7.81 7.44 2.30
N ASP A 107 -7.71 8.38 3.25
CA ASP A 107 -6.92 9.60 3.18
C ASP A 107 -7.16 10.48 1.94
N VAL A 108 -8.39 10.52 1.40
CA VAL A 108 -8.67 11.39 0.25
C VAL A 108 -8.77 12.86 0.68
N LYS A 109 -7.85 13.70 0.19
CA LYS A 109 -7.76 15.10 0.58
C LYS A 109 -7.06 15.96 -0.48
N TRP A 110 -7.34 17.26 -0.45
CA TRP A 110 -6.55 18.24 -1.19
C TRP A 110 -5.13 18.34 -0.61
N VAL A 111 -4.13 18.31 -1.48
CA VAL A 111 -2.74 18.63 -1.14
C VAL A 111 -2.51 20.13 -1.27
N ASN A 112 -3.13 20.74 -2.29
CA ASN A 112 -3.17 22.17 -2.53
C ASN A 112 -4.47 22.51 -3.29
N GLU A 113 -4.51 23.62 -4.01
CA GLU A 113 -5.69 24.07 -4.78
C GLU A 113 -6.06 23.15 -5.95
N LYS A 114 -5.14 22.32 -6.45
CA LYS A 114 -5.27 21.60 -7.74
C LYS A 114 -4.93 20.11 -7.65
N LEU A 115 -4.30 19.67 -6.57
CA LEU A 115 -3.81 18.32 -6.39
C LEU A 115 -4.62 17.60 -5.32
N ILE A 116 -5.06 16.38 -5.63
CA ILE A 116 -5.77 15.50 -4.72
C ILE A 116 -4.89 14.31 -4.41
N PHE A 117 -4.65 14.08 -3.12
CA PHE A 117 -4.05 12.86 -2.61
C PHE A 117 -5.14 11.82 -2.35
N MET A 118 -4.87 10.56 -2.70
CA MET A 118 -5.75 9.42 -2.46
C MET A 118 -4.92 8.21 -2.06
N ARG A 119 -5.41 7.42 -1.10
CA ARG A 119 -4.81 6.15 -0.70
C ARG A 119 -5.81 5.00 -0.85
N PRO A 120 -5.97 4.43 -2.04
CA PRO A 120 -6.62 3.13 -2.20
C PRO A 120 -5.78 2.01 -1.58
N TRP A 121 -6.41 1.21 -0.73
CA TRP A 121 -5.90 -0.06 -0.21
C TRP A 121 -6.45 -1.21 -1.05
N TRP A 122 -5.54 -2.02 -1.60
CA TRP A 122 -5.85 -3.19 -2.44
C TRP A 122 -5.92 -4.50 -1.64
N GLY A 123 -5.48 -4.45 -0.39
CA GLY A 123 -5.52 -5.52 0.59
C GLY A 123 -5.36 -4.97 2.00
N ARG A 124 -5.16 -5.85 2.98
CA ARG A 124 -4.97 -5.43 4.38
C ARG A 124 -3.70 -4.62 4.62
N ILE A 125 -2.66 -4.91 3.84
CA ILE A 125 -1.33 -4.31 4.03
C ILE A 125 -0.81 -3.60 2.79
N LEU A 126 -1.49 -3.69 1.65
CA LEU A 126 -0.99 -3.15 0.39
C LEU A 126 -1.91 -2.03 -0.09
N GLY A 127 -1.34 -0.85 -0.32
CA GLY A 127 -2.01 0.29 -0.91
C GLY A 127 -1.14 1.00 -1.94
N THR A 128 -1.70 2.04 -2.54
CA THR A 128 -0.96 2.96 -3.41
C THR A 128 -1.26 4.38 -3.00
N ASP A 129 -0.22 5.17 -2.79
CA ASP A 129 -0.31 6.62 -2.62
C ASP A 129 -0.39 7.25 -4.01
N LEU A 130 -1.49 7.95 -4.30
CA LEU A 130 -1.74 8.59 -5.58
C LEU A 130 -1.85 10.10 -5.41
N ILE A 131 -1.26 10.87 -6.32
CA ILE A 131 -1.57 12.30 -6.50
C ILE A 131 -2.16 12.51 -7.89
N TYR A 132 -3.37 13.03 -7.92
CA TYR A 132 -4.08 13.42 -9.13
C TYR A 132 -4.06 14.94 -9.30
N ASP A 133 -3.70 15.40 -10.48
CA ASP A 133 -3.78 16.80 -10.89
C ASP A 133 -5.06 17.04 -11.69
N VAL A 134 -5.94 17.90 -11.15
CA VAL A 134 -7.26 18.19 -11.74
C VAL A 134 -7.17 19.04 -13.00
N GLU A 135 -6.07 19.78 -13.19
CA GLU A 135 -5.86 20.62 -14.36
C GLU A 135 -5.45 19.77 -15.55
N THR A 136 -4.39 18.96 -15.36
CA THR A 136 -3.81 18.12 -16.42
C THR A 136 -4.52 16.77 -16.59
N GLU A 137 -5.41 16.43 -15.65
CA GLU A 137 -6.23 15.22 -15.63
C GLU A 137 -5.41 13.92 -15.56
N LYS A 138 -4.29 13.96 -14.84
CA LYS A 138 -3.34 12.86 -14.77
C LYS A 138 -2.98 12.51 -13.33
N ILE A 139 -2.69 11.24 -13.12
CA ILE A 139 -1.94 10.77 -11.94
C ILE A 139 -0.48 11.18 -12.17
N ILE A 140 0.01 12.11 -11.36
CA ILE A 140 1.38 12.65 -11.46
C ILE A 140 2.35 11.99 -10.48
N TYR A 141 1.82 11.26 -9.49
CA TYR A 141 2.59 10.48 -8.53
C TYR A 141 1.80 9.23 -8.19
N ALA A 142 2.52 8.11 -8.16
CA ALA A 142 2.03 6.82 -7.69
C ALA A 142 3.18 6.12 -6.96
N GLU A 143 2.97 5.66 -5.74
CA GLU A 143 3.96 4.84 -5.02
C GLU A 143 3.27 3.75 -4.21
N THR A 144 3.84 2.55 -4.23
CA THR A 144 3.32 1.44 -3.43
C THR A 144 3.60 1.70 -1.96
N VAL A 145 2.56 1.62 -1.14
CA VAL A 145 2.66 1.75 0.32
C VAL A 145 2.28 0.41 0.96
N THR A 146 3.09 0.00 1.94
CA THR A 146 2.84 -1.18 2.76
C THR A 146 2.58 -0.79 4.20
N ASP A 147 1.55 -1.39 4.81
CA ASP A 147 1.31 -1.29 6.24
C ASP A 147 2.25 -2.23 7.01
N GLY A 148 3.18 -1.64 7.76
CA GLY A 148 4.13 -2.37 8.60
C GLY A 148 3.59 -2.79 9.97
N TYR A 149 2.34 -2.46 10.33
CA TYR A 149 1.78 -2.77 11.65
C TYR A 149 1.88 -4.26 11.99
N LEU A 150 1.44 -5.14 11.09
CA LEU A 150 1.48 -6.59 11.34
C LEU A 150 2.90 -7.11 11.51
N ALA A 151 3.83 -6.65 10.67
CA ALA A 151 5.24 -7.03 10.77
C ALA A 151 5.84 -6.54 12.10
N PHE A 152 5.56 -5.30 12.49
CA PHE A 152 6.01 -4.75 13.76
C PHE A 152 5.54 -5.59 14.95
N GLN A 153 4.25 -5.92 15.04
CA GLN A 153 3.71 -6.76 16.12
C GLN A 153 4.36 -8.15 16.16
N GLN A 154 4.49 -8.82 15.01
CA GLN A 154 5.11 -10.14 14.94
C GLN A 154 6.55 -10.15 15.46
N PHE A 155 7.34 -9.11 15.17
CA PHE A 155 8.70 -9.00 15.70
C PHE A 155 8.69 -8.71 17.22
N ARG A 156 7.80 -7.84 17.69
CA ARG A 156 7.66 -7.55 19.14
C ARG A 156 7.31 -8.79 19.96
N GLU A 157 6.50 -9.69 19.39
CA GLU A 157 6.08 -10.93 20.05
C GLU A 157 7.14 -12.05 19.97
N SER A 158 7.78 -12.23 18.82
CA SER A 158 8.70 -13.35 18.59
C SER A 158 10.14 -13.09 19.05
N CYS A 159 10.65 -11.87 18.90
CA CYS A 159 12.04 -11.55 19.17
C CYS A 159 12.49 -11.74 20.63
N PRO A 160 11.67 -11.49 21.66
CA PRO A 160 12.07 -11.79 23.05
C PRO A 160 12.45 -13.26 23.28
N ALA A 161 11.86 -14.20 22.54
CA ALA A 161 12.14 -15.63 22.64
C ALA A 161 13.29 -16.09 21.72
N LEU A 162 13.37 -15.55 20.51
CA LEU A 162 14.31 -16.00 19.48
C LEU A 162 15.64 -15.22 19.49
N GLY A 163 15.63 -13.98 19.97
CA GLY A 163 16.70 -13.02 19.76
C GLY A 163 16.70 -12.45 18.35
N CYS A 164 16.64 -11.13 18.25
CA CYS A 164 16.73 -10.36 16.99
C CYS A 164 17.85 -9.32 17.07
N GLU A 165 17.92 -8.45 16.07
CA GLU A 165 18.98 -7.45 15.95
C GLU A 165 18.89 -6.44 17.10
N CYS A 166 17.73 -5.79 17.23
CA CYS A 166 17.49 -4.73 18.22
C CYS A 166 16.79 -5.22 19.49
N ILE A 167 16.14 -6.39 19.45
CA ILE A 167 15.53 -7.02 20.63
C ILE A 167 16.32 -8.27 20.99
N LYS A 168 17.11 -8.20 22.07
CA LYS A 168 17.89 -9.35 22.55
C LYS A 168 17.01 -10.38 23.26
N LYS A 169 17.41 -11.64 23.17
CA LYS A 169 16.79 -12.75 23.88
C LYS A 169 16.89 -12.51 25.39
N LYS A 170 15.81 -12.75 26.12
CA LYS A 170 15.81 -12.75 27.58
C LYS A 170 16.32 -14.08 28.15
#